data_AF-A0A8D0L9L9-F1
#
_entry.id   AF-A0A8D0L9L9-F1
#
_cell.length_a   1.000
_cell.length_b   1.000
_cell.length_c   1.000
_cell.angle_alpha   90.00
_cell.angle_beta   90.00
_cell.angle_gamma   90.00
#
_symmetry.space_group_name_H-M   'P 1'
#
loop_
_entity.id
_entity.type
_entity.pdbx_description
1 polymer ?
#
loop_
_entity_poly.entity_id
_entity_poly.type
_entity_poly.pdbx_seq_one_letter_code
_entity_poly.pdbx_strand_id
1 'polypeptide(L)'
;MNTNPSRGPYHFRAPSRIFWRTVRGMLPHKTKRGQAALERLKVFDGIPPPYDKRKRMVVPAALKVVRLKPTRKDHLCGGDHVSRDLEEERMLKPPGASHYLSQRTQVSWLPAPPLL
;
A
#
# COMPACT_ATOMS: atom_id res chain seq x y z
N MET A 1 -19.42 25.33 1.35
CA MET A 1 -20.72 25.91 0.96
C MET A 1 -21.39 26.35 2.24
N ASN A 2 -21.62 27.66 2.40
CA ASN A 2 -22.08 28.23 3.67
C ASN A 2 -23.52 27.77 4.03
N THR A 3 -24.32 27.42 3.02
CA THR A 3 -25.75 27.09 3.19
C THR A 3 -26.02 25.64 3.59
N ASN A 4 -25.20 24.68 3.16
CA ASN A 4 -25.34 23.27 3.54
C ASN A 4 -23.98 22.57 3.55
N PRO A 5 -23.39 22.33 4.74
CA PRO A 5 -22.10 21.65 4.88
C PRO A 5 -22.10 20.23 4.29
N SER A 6 -23.23 19.52 4.32
CA SER A 6 -23.34 18.13 3.84
C SER A 6 -23.17 17.98 2.33
N ARG A 7 -23.44 19.04 1.54
CA ARG A 7 -23.20 19.07 0.08
C ARG A 7 -21.87 19.71 -0.29
N GLY A 8 -21.07 20.08 0.71
CA GLY A 8 -19.76 20.71 0.52
C GLY A 8 -18.64 19.75 0.14
N PRO A 9 -17.41 20.25 0.03
CA PRO A 9 -16.23 19.42 -0.16
C PRO A 9 -16.09 18.40 0.98
N TYR A 10 -16.00 17.11 0.63
CA TYR A 10 -15.79 16.06 1.62
C TYR A 10 -14.34 15.98 2.06
N HIS A 11 -14.10 16.18 3.36
CA HIS A 11 -12.80 16.07 4.01
C HIS A 11 -12.62 14.66 4.59
N PHE A 12 -12.08 13.74 3.79
CA PHE A 12 -11.74 12.40 4.27
C PHE A 12 -10.58 12.46 5.28
N ARG A 13 -10.66 11.60 6.31
CA ARG A 13 -9.65 11.50 7.37
C ARG A 13 -8.73 10.28 7.22
N ALA A 14 -9.27 9.16 6.74
CA ALA A 14 -8.51 7.94 6.50
C ALA A 14 -7.44 8.13 5.40
N PRO A 15 -6.22 7.59 5.57
CA PRO A 15 -5.13 7.79 4.62
C PRO A 15 -5.41 7.16 3.24
N SER A 16 -6.07 6.00 3.19
CA SER A 16 -6.54 5.37 1.95
C SER A 16 -7.42 6.30 1.12
N ARG A 17 -8.32 7.02 1.78
CA ARG A 17 -9.26 7.96 1.14
C ARG A 17 -8.58 9.27 0.73
N ILE A 18 -7.57 9.71 1.48
CA ILE A 18 -6.72 10.84 1.08
C ILE A 18 -5.98 10.48 -0.21
N PHE A 19 -5.33 9.31 -0.27
CA PHE A 19 -4.65 8.82 -1.47
C PHE A 19 -5.61 8.66 -2.66
N TRP A 20 -6.78 8.06 -2.43
CA TRP A 20 -7.82 7.93 -3.46
C TRP A 20 -8.27 9.29 -4.00
N ARG A 21 -8.41 10.31 -3.13
CA ARG A 21 -8.76 11.67 -3.55
C ARG A 21 -7.66 12.30 -4.41
N THR A 22 -6.39 12.09 -4.08
CA THR A 22 -5.24 12.55 -4.88
C THR A 22 -5.25 11.92 -6.27
N VAL A 23 -5.41 10.59 -6.37
CA VAL A 23 -5.46 9.89 -7.67
C VAL A 23 -6.68 10.33 -8.49
N ARG A 24 -7.84 10.52 -7.84
CA ARG A 24 -9.04 11.07 -8.49
C ARG A 24 -8.80 12.47 -9.07
N GLY A 25 -7.96 13.29 -8.43
CA GLY A 25 -7.58 14.61 -8.96
C GLY A 25 -6.71 14.55 -10.22
N MET A 26 -5.94 13.47 -10.38
CA MET A 26 -5.08 13.24 -11.56
C MET A 26 -5.84 12.63 -12.75
N LEU A 27 -7.09 12.19 -12.57
CA LEU A 27 -7.88 11.52 -13.60
C LEU A 27 -9.11 12.35 -14.01
N PRO A 28 -9.56 12.26 -15.28
CA PRO A 28 -10.80 12.88 -15.75
C PRO A 28 -12.04 12.09 -15.26
N HIS A 29 -12.23 12.06 -13.94
CA HIS A 29 -13.19 11.22 -13.23
C HIS A 29 -14.67 11.56 -13.47
N LYS A 30 -14.97 12.66 -14.15
CA LYS A 30 -16.34 13.01 -14.57
C LYS A 30 -16.77 12.22 -15.82
N THR A 31 -15.81 11.68 -16.58
CA THR A 31 -16.08 10.88 -17.78
C THR A 31 -16.29 9.41 -17.43
N LYS A 32 -17.04 8.67 -18.27
CA LYS A 32 -17.24 7.21 -18.10
C LYS A 32 -15.91 6.44 -18.04
N ARG A 33 -14.93 6.83 -18.87
CA ARG A 33 -13.58 6.24 -18.86
C ARG A 33 -12.85 6.49 -17.54
N GLY A 34 -12.94 7.72 -17.01
CA GLY A 34 -12.32 8.08 -15.74
C GLY A 34 -12.97 7.36 -14.54
N GLN A 35 -14.29 7.17 -14.58
CA GLN A 35 -15.02 6.39 -13.58
C GLN A 35 -14.57 4.92 -13.59
N ALA A 36 -14.52 4.29 -14.77
CA ALA A 36 -14.02 2.92 -14.91
C ALA A 36 -12.56 2.76 -14.46
N ALA A 37 -11.71 3.78 -14.65
CA ALA A 37 -10.34 3.77 -14.15
C ALA A 37 -10.29 3.81 -12.61
N LEU A 38 -11.16 4.61 -11.97
CA LEU A 38 -11.25 4.68 -10.52
C LEU A 38 -11.81 3.41 -9.90
N GLU A 39 -12.74 2.73 -10.56
CA GLU A 39 -13.30 1.45 -10.10
C GLU A 39 -12.25 0.33 -10.07
N ARG A 40 -11.26 0.39 -10.96
CA ARG A 40 -10.13 -0.56 -10.96
C ARG A 40 -9.17 -0.34 -9.80
N LEU A 41 -9.10 0.88 -9.26
CA LEU A 41 -8.21 1.21 -8.15
C LEU A 41 -8.83 0.78 -6.82
N LYS A 42 -8.13 -0.11 -6.10
CA LYS A 42 -8.48 -0.51 -4.74
C LYS A 42 -7.37 -0.04 -3.79
N VAL A 43 -7.76 0.68 -2.75
CA VAL A 43 -6.86 1.26 -1.75
C VAL A 43 -7.33 0.81 -0.38
N PHE A 44 -6.41 0.38 0.47
CA PHE A 44 -6.68 -0.12 1.81
C PHE A 44 -5.73 0.54 2.81
N ASP A 45 -6.20 0.66 4.05
CA ASP A 45 -5.38 1.01 5.20
C ASP A 45 -4.86 -0.29 5.81
N GLY A 46 -3.54 -0.42 5.89
CA GLY A 46 -2.89 -1.71 6.09
C GLY A 46 -3.13 -2.71 4.94
N ILE A 47 -2.97 -3.99 5.21
CA ILE A 47 -2.95 -5.03 4.16
C ILE A 47 -4.03 -6.05 4.44
N PRO A 48 -5.31 -5.97 4.05
CA PRO A 48 -6.33 -6.94 4.47
C PRO A 48 -6.06 -8.41 4.04
N PRO A 49 -6.61 -9.43 4.74
CA PRO A 49 -6.45 -10.86 4.40
C PRO A 49 -7.34 -11.22 3.21
N PRO A 50 -6.89 -10.96 1.96
CA PRO A 50 -6.28 -11.98 1.11
C PRO A 50 -5.03 -11.48 0.36
N TYR A 51 -4.62 -10.22 0.57
CA TYR A 51 -3.46 -9.60 -0.08
C TYR A 51 -2.15 -9.87 0.67
N ASP A 52 -2.23 -10.42 1.87
CA ASP A 52 -1.07 -10.74 2.71
C ASP A 52 -0.10 -11.72 2.06
N LYS A 53 -0.68 -12.77 1.47
CA LYS A 53 0.03 -13.93 0.93
C LYS A 53 0.59 -13.64 -0.46
N ARG A 54 0.26 -12.49 -1.05
CA ARG A 54 0.71 -12.09 -2.38
C ARG A 54 1.99 -11.27 -2.27
N LYS A 55 2.92 -11.50 -3.19
CA LYS A 55 4.15 -10.71 -3.28
C LYS A 55 3.79 -9.25 -3.59
N ARG A 56 4.28 -8.33 -2.76
CA ARG A 56 4.04 -6.90 -2.90
C ARG A 56 5.08 -6.33 -3.85
N MET A 57 4.61 -5.52 -4.79
CA MET A 57 5.49 -4.80 -5.71
C MET A 57 5.69 -3.37 -5.22
N VAL A 58 6.86 -2.83 -5.49
CA VAL A 58 7.26 -1.47 -5.13
C VAL A 58 7.52 -0.68 -6.40
N VAL A 59 7.15 0.60 -6.42
CA VAL A 59 7.45 1.51 -7.54
C VAL A 59 8.69 2.33 -7.20
N PRO A 60 9.88 2.05 -7.79
CA PRO A 60 11.12 2.71 -7.40
C PRO A 60 11.10 4.22 -7.59
N ALA A 61 10.39 4.70 -8.61
CA ALA A 61 10.27 6.11 -8.91
C ALA A 61 9.51 6.92 -7.84
N ALA A 62 8.72 6.27 -6.99
CA ALA A 62 7.95 6.92 -5.93
C ALA A 62 8.56 6.71 -4.53
N LEU A 63 9.73 6.07 -4.43
CA LEU A 63 10.34 5.77 -3.14
C LEU A 63 10.96 7.01 -2.51
N LYS A 64 10.63 7.24 -1.23
CA LYS A 64 11.21 8.31 -0.43
C LYS A 64 12.73 8.29 -0.43
N VAL A 65 13.33 7.12 -0.15
CA VAL A 65 14.79 6.97 -0.04
C VAL A 65 15.54 7.31 -1.33
N VAL A 66 14.87 7.13 -2.48
CA VAL A 66 15.46 7.41 -3.80
C VAL A 66 15.27 8.88 -4.17
N ARG A 67 14.09 9.45 -3.87
CA ARG A 67 13.70 10.78 -4.38
C ARG A 67 14.01 11.93 -3.44
N LEU A 68 13.95 11.71 -2.13
CA LEU A 68 14.09 12.77 -1.14
C LEU A 68 15.50 12.77 -0.55
N LYS A 69 16.11 13.95 -0.41
CA LYS A 69 17.40 14.09 0.27
C LYS A 69 17.24 13.74 1.77
N PRO A 70 18.18 13.00 2.37
CA PRO A 70 18.07 12.56 3.78
C PRO A 70 17.90 13.69 4.79
N THR A 71 18.39 14.89 4.49
CA THR A 71 18.32 16.06 5.38
C THR A 71 16.98 16.78 5.36
N ARG A 72 16.06 16.43 4.45
CA ARG A 72 14.75 17.08 4.32
C ARG A 72 13.72 16.38 5.21
N LYS A 73 12.97 17.18 5.96
CA LYS A 73 11.88 16.69 6.82
C LYS A 73 10.72 16.17 5.94
N ASP A 74 10.26 14.98 6.24
CA ASP A 74 9.09 14.35 5.66
C ASP A 74 8.00 14.15 6.71
N HIS A 75 6.79 13.86 6.24
CA HIS A 75 5.62 13.66 7.09
C HIS A 75 4.92 12.40 6.62
N LEU A 76 4.64 11.48 7.54
CA LEU A 76 3.86 10.29 7.25
C LEU A 76 2.37 10.63 7.24
N CYS A 77 1.64 10.20 6.20
CA CYS A 77 0.18 10.20 6.27
C CYS A 77 -0.25 9.17 7.32
N GLY A 78 -0.64 9.64 8.50
CA GLY A 78 -0.93 8.79 9.66
C GLY A 78 -2.05 7.79 9.39
N GLY A 79 -1.95 6.61 10.03
CA GLY A 79 -2.94 5.54 10.03
C GLY A 79 -3.78 5.53 11.30
N ASP A 80 -4.96 4.92 11.22
CA ASP A 80 -5.86 4.75 12.35
C ASP A 80 -5.28 3.71 13.34
N HIS A 81 -5.50 3.89 14.65
CA HIS A 81 -4.99 2.98 15.70
C HIS A 81 -5.34 1.51 15.41
N VAL A 82 -6.59 1.27 14.98
CA VAL A 82 -7.11 -0.07 14.65
C VAL A 82 -6.30 -0.75 13.54
N SER A 83 -5.82 0.00 12.54
CA SER A 83 -5.00 -0.58 11.46
C SER A 83 -3.63 -0.98 11.96
N ARG A 84 -3.09 -0.25 12.96
CA ARG A 84 -1.80 -0.53 13.57
C ARG A 84 -1.84 -1.81 14.40
N ASP A 85 -2.89 -1.98 15.21
CA ASP A 85 -3.09 -3.19 16.03
C ASP A 85 -3.29 -4.43 15.13
N LEU A 86 -4.08 -4.29 14.05
CA LEU A 86 -4.26 -5.35 13.05
C LEU A 86 -2.98 -5.64 12.26
N GLU A 87 -2.10 -4.67 12.04
CA GLU A 87 -0.78 -4.91 11.43
C GLU A 87 0.16 -5.63 12.39
N GLU A 88 0.16 -5.28 13.68
CA GLU A 88 0.96 -5.94 14.71
C GLU A 88 0.57 -7.42 14.86
N GLU A 89 -0.73 -7.72 14.93
CA GLU A 89 -1.22 -9.11 14.97
C GLU A 89 -0.81 -9.93 13.75
N ARG A 90 -0.60 -9.29 12.60
CA ARG A 90 -0.18 -9.96 11.36
C ARG A 90 1.31 -10.13 11.25
N MET A 91 2.09 -9.21 11.80
CA MET A 91 3.52 -9.43 11.98
C MET A 91 3.76 -10.62 12.93
N LEU A 92 2.87 -10.78 13.92
CA LEU A 92 2.92 -11.87 14.90
C LEU A 92 2.33 -13.20 14.39
N LYS A 93 1.34 -13.20 13.48
CA LYS A 93 0.89 -14.40 12.76
C LYS A 93 1.80 -14.64 11.56
N PRO A 94 2.78 -15.56 11.59
CA PRO A 94 3.60 -15.80 10.42
C PRO A 94 2.79 -16.55 9.34
N PRO A 95 2.66 -16.00 8.12
CA PRO A 95 2.80 -16.78 6.90
C PRO A 95 4.19 -16.56 6.28
N GLY A 96 5.14 -16.04 7.07
CA GLY A 96 6.47 -15.61 6.63
C GLY A 96 7.58 -16.52 7.13
N ALA A 97 7.84 -16.57 8.45
CA ALA A 97 9.04 -17.21 8.98
C ALA A 97 9.16 -18.72 8.65
N SER A 98 8.09 -19.50 8.79
CA SER A 98 8.10 -20.94 8.45
C SER A 98 8.22 -21.19 6.94
N HIS A 99 7.58 -20.35 6.12
CA HIS A 99 7.62 -20.43 4.65
C HIS A 99 8.94 -19.87 4.06
N TYR A 100 9.55 -18.86 4.70
CA TYR A 100 10.87 -18.31 4.37
C TYR A 100 11.99 -19.26 4.76
N LEU A 101 11.94 -19.87 5.96
CA LEU A 101 12.90 -20.90 6.37
C LEU A 101 12.77 -22.15 5.48
N SER A 102 11.55 -22.59 5.14
CA SER A 102 11.30 -23.72 4.21
C SER A 102 11.80 -23.45 2.79
N GLN A 103 11.56 -22.24 2.24
CA GLN A 103 12.13 -21.86 0.93
C GLN A 103 13.65 -21.71 1.00
N ARG A 104 14.20 -21.19 2.10
CA ARG A 104 15.66 -21.03 2.29
C ARG A 104 16.38 -22.36 2.43
N THR A 105 15.79 -23.33 3.14
CA THR A 105 16.32 -24.69 3.18
C THR A 105 16.22 -25.35 1.81
N GLN A 106 15.09 -25.26 1.09
CA GLN A 106 14.99 -25.82 -0.27
C GLN A 106 16.03 -25.26 -1.26
N VAL A 107 16.37 -23.97 -1.18
CA VAL A 107 17.38 -23.35 -2.06
C VAL A 107 18.82 -23.75 -1.67
N SER A 108 19.09 -24.07 -0.39
CA SER A 108 20.42 -24.51 0.06
C SER A 108 20.76 -25.98 -0.24
N TRP A 109 19.80 -26.79 -0.69
CA TRP A 109 19.99 -28.21 -1.03
C TRP A 109 20.12 -28.48 -2.54
N LEU A 110 20.11 -27.44 -3.39
CA LEU A 110 20.37 -27.61 -4.82
C LEU A 110 21.89 -27.74 -5.06
N PRO A 111 22.38 -28.85 -5.67
CA PRO A 111 23.79 -29.00 -5.99
C PRO A 111 24.23 -27.88 -6.95
N ALA A 112 25.40 -27.29 -6.69
CA ALA A 112 25.95 -26.22 -7.51
C ALA A 112 26.06 -26.67 -8.99
N PRO A 113 25.65 -25.83 -9.96
CA PRO A 113 25.77 -26.18 -11.37
C PRO A 113 27.26 -26.37 -11.73
N PRO A 114 27.62 -27.44 -12.47
CA PRO A 114 29.00 -27.67 -12.88
C PRO A 114 29.47 -26.52 -13.77
N LEU A 115 30.64 -25.97 -13.44
CA LEU A 115 31.29 -24.91 -14.21
C LEU A 115 31.75 -25.51 -15.55
N LEU A 116 31.20 -24.99 -16.65
CA LEU A 116 31.71 -25.17 -18.02
C LEU A 116 32.54 -23.96 -18.41
#